data_AF-A0A812UFA7-F1
#
_entry.id   AF-A0A812UFA7-F1
#
_cell.length_a   1.000
_cell.length_b   1.000
_cell.length_c   1.000
_cell.angle_alpha   90.00
_cell.angle_beta   90.00
_cell.angle_gamma   90.00
#
_symmetry.space_group_name_H-M   'P 1'
#
loop_
_entity.id
_entity.type
_entity.pdbx_description
1 polymer ?
#
loop_
_entity_poly.entity_id
_entity_poly.type
_entity_poly.pdbx_seq_one_letter_code
_entity_poly.pdbx_strand_id
1 'polypeptide(L)'
;HKASLKDQEHRYVAQRLQKDASAQIEKLEEQLAKTSDKAAPLTSEDNGMTGVVFLSHAVDSLRQLMKKSSKTPKELFADATGSKGHLSEAAFLAKLKEIEESDPQAMTLSEEQLKAAFGRLANGKEDGVDETRFLDEFRERYLCSAPVTMTDGLVIKGGKTIRKVDVNEVLEQLEEPTQEESLGLIRVKVKAEKDEKEGFVTVAGNQGTVYLEPYTAYVAFQKSLEKDLKSLRETTAEVGKYLDNKVGDLQNAKSGPLAETKNSLLKLKPRVAQVQQATVDLKKKIAQ
;
A
#
# COMPACT_ATOMS: atom_id res chain seq x y z
N HIS A 1 -56.65 12.38 -16.64
CA HIS A 1 -56.10 11.66 -15.47
C HIS A 1 -54.94 10.72 -15.80
N LYS A 2 -55.07 9.71 -16.69
CA LYS A 2 -53.99 8.75 -17.00
C LYS A 2 -52.71 9.38 -17.62
N ALA A 3 -52.85 10.36 -18.51
CA ALA A 3 -51.70 11.05 -19.11
C ALA A 3 -50.88 11.88 -18.09
N SER A 4 -51.55 12.45 -17.09
CA SER A 4 -50.90 13.24 -16.03
C SER A 4 -50.17 12.34 -15.02
N LEU A 5 -50.70 11.14 -14.74
CA LEU A 5 -50.01 10.16 -13.89
C LEU A 5 -48.73 9.63 -14.56
N LYS A 6 -48.79 9.32 -15.86
CA LYS A 6 -47.63 8.88 -16.65
C LYS A 6 -46.53 9.96 -16.72
N ASP A 7 -46.91 11.23 -16.83
CA ASP A 7 -45.96 12.34 -16.82
C ASP A 7 -45.28 12.51 -15.44
N GLN A 8 -46.03 12.36 -14.34
CA GLN A 8 -45.47 12.37 -12.98
C GLN A 8 -44.50 11.20 -12.76
N GLU A 9 -44.84 10.00 -13.19
CA GLU A 9 -43.96 8.82 -13.12
C GLU A 9 -42.67 9.03 -13.92
N HIS A 10 -42.77 9.55 -15.15
CA HIS A 10 -41.61 9.86 -15.97
C HIS A 10 -40.68 10.88 -15.31
N ARG A 11 -41.22 11.94 -14.67
CA ARG A 11 -40.42 12.92 -13.93
C ARG A 11 -39.72 12.31 -12.73
N TYR A 12 -40.40 11.45 -11.97
CA TYR A 12 -39.81 10.78 -10.82
C TYR A 12 -38.65 9.87 -11.24
N VAL A 13 -38.84 9.06 -12.29
CA VAL A 13 -37.79 8.19 -12.84
C VAL A 13 -36.61 9.02 -13.38
N ALA A 14 -36.90 10.09 -14.12
CA ALA A 14 -35.89 11.03 -14.64
C ALA A 14 -35.01 11.62 -13.52
N GLN A 15 -35.65 12.14 -12.47
CA GLN A 15 -34.95 12.75 -11.33
C GLN A 15 -34.08 11.73 -10.58
N ARG A 16 -34.62 10.54 -10.30
CA ARG A 16 -33.86 9.48 -9.61
C ARG A 16 -32.66 9.04 -10.44
N LEU A 17 -32.85 8.80 -11.74
CA LEU A 17 -31.79 8.35 -12.62
C LEU A 17 -30.67 9.38 -12.75
N GLN A 18 -31.02 10.67 -12.86
CA GLN A 18 -30.06 11.76 -12.90
C GLN A 18 -29.28 11.85 -11.58
N LYS A 19 -29.96 11.76 -10.44
CA LYS A 19 -29.32 11.77 -9.11
C LYS A 19 -28.35 10.61 -8.94
N ASP A 20 -28.78 9.39 -9.27
CA ASP A 20 -27.97 8.19 -9.11
C ASP A 20 -26.73 8.23 -10.02
N ALA A 21 -26.88 8.71 -11.28
CA ALA A 21 -25.77 8.85 -12.21
C ALA A 21 -24.76 9.92 -11.77
N SER A 22 -25.23 11.10 -11.32
CA SER A 22 -24.34 12.14 -10.80
C SER A 22 -23.57 11.66 -9.57
N ALA A 23 -24.24 10.99 -8.62
CA ALA A 23 -23.60 10.49 -7.41
C ALA A 23 -22.53 9.43 -7.70
N GLN A 24 -22.73 8.58 -8.72
CA GLN A 24 -21.69 7.62 -9.14
C GLN A 24 -20.47 8.31 -9.73
N ILE A 25 -20.65 9.35 -10.54
CA ILE A 25 -19.55 10.11 -11.13
C ILE A 25 -18.78 10.89 -10.06
N GLU A 26 -19.46 11.55 -9.14
CA GLU A 26 -18.83 12.27 -8.03
C GLU A 26 -17.96 11.33 -7.17
N LYS A 27 -18.48 10.14 -6.83
CA LYS A 27 -17.71 9.12 -6.11
C LYS A 27 -16.50 8.63 -6.90
N LEU A 28 -16.64 8.46 -8.21
CA LEU A 28 -15.55 8.03 -9.08
C LEU A 28 -14.43 9.09 -9.15
N GLU A 29 -14.79 10.37 -9.25
CA GLU A 29 -13.83 11.48 -9.24
C GLU A 29 -13.16 11.64 -7.88
N GLU A 30 -13.90 11.46 -6.78
CA GLU A 30 -13.33 11.45 -5.42
C GLU A 30 -12.34 10.30 -5.24
N GLN A 31 -12.63 9.12 -5.79
CA GLN A 31 -11.72 7.98 -5.77
C GLN A 31 -10.45 8.26 -6.59
N LEU A 32 -10.57 8.91 -7.75
CA LEU A 32 -9.41 9.35 -8.53
C LEU A 32 -8.55 10.34 -7.73
N ALA A 33 -9.16 11.33 -7.08
CA ALA A 33 -8.43 12.31 -6.27
C ALA A 33 -7.65 11.62 -5.15
N LYS A 34 -8.31 10.77 -4.35
CA LYS A 34 -7.67 9.98 -3.28
C LYS A 34 -6.53 9.10 -3.78
N THR A 35 -6.69 8.47 -4.94
CA THR A 35 -5.65 7.62 -5.54
C THR A 35 -4.47 8.46 -6.02
N SER A 36 -4.73 9.65 -6.57
CA SER A 36 -3.71 10.59 -7.02
C SER A 36 -2.92 11.17 -5.84
N ASP A 37 -3.60 11.57 -4.77
CA ASP A 37 -2.96 12.05 -3.53
C ASP A 37 -2.08 10.97 -2.91
N LYS A 38 -2.59 9.74 -2.86
CA LYS A 38 -1.80 8.58 -2.40
C LYS A 38 -0.57 8.35 -3.25
N ALA A 39 -0.65 8.54 -4.57
CA ALA A 39 0.46 8.37 -5.50
C ALA A 39 1.47 9.52 -5.49
N ALA A 40 1.16 10.66 -4.84
CA ALA A 40 2.02 11.84 -4.82
C ALA A 40 3.49 11.54 -4.47
N PRO A 41 3.81 10.69 -3.46
CA PRO A 41 5.20 10.37 -3.12
C PRO A 41 6.03 9.71 -4.23
N LEU A 42 5.39 9.06 -5.21
CA LEU A 42 6.04 8.44 -6.37
C LEU A 42 6.00 9.31 -7.64
N THR A 43 5.28 10.44 -7.61
CA THR A 43 5.03 11.24 -8.82
C THR A 43 5.44 12.70 -8.67
N SER A 44 5.71 13.15 -7.44
CA SER A 44 6.25 14.47 -7.15
C SER A 44 7.74 14.53 -7.52
N GLU A 45 8.17 15.68 -8.05
CA GLU A 45 9.59 15.98 -8.28
C GLU A 45 10.42 15.97 -6.97
N ASP A 46 9.74 16.09 -5.82
CA ASP A 46 10.34 16.10 -4.47
C ASP A 46 10.82 14.74 -3.97
N ASN A 47 10.78 13.67 -4.79
CA ASN A 47 11.42 12.39 -4.44
C ASN A 47 10.90 11.77 -3.13
N GLY A 48 9.58 11.85 -2.87
CA GLY A 48 8.98 11.51 -1.57
C GLY A 48 9.23 10.07 -1.09
N MET A 49 9.40 9.11 -2.01
CA MET A 49 9.78 7.73 -1.67
C MET A 49 11.29 7.49 -1.64
N THR A 50 12.09 8.41 -2.15
CA THR A 50 13.55 8.28 -2.17
C THR A 50 14.13 8.31 -0.75
N GLY A 51 13.53 9.10 0.16
CA GLY A 51 13.85 9.04 1.60
C GLY A 51 13.58 7.66 2.23
N VAL A 52 12.59 6.91 1.74
CA VAL A 52 12.33 5.52 2.18
C VAL A 52 13.43 4.59 1.72
N VAL A 53 13.90 4.74 0.48
CA VAL A 53 15.01 3.95 -0.06
C VAL A 53 16.30 4.25 0.69
N PHE A 54 16.62 5.53 0.93
CA PHE A 54 17.79 5.91 1.72
C PHE A 54 17.71 5.38 3.15
N LEU A 55 16.53 5.42 3.78
CA LEU A 55 16.33 4.82 5.10
C LEU A 55 16.57 3.31 5.08
N SER A 56 16.08 2.59 4.06
CA SER A 56 16.33 1.15 3.91
C SER A 56 17.83 0.85 3.85
N HIS A 57 18.58 1.58 3.02
CA HIS A 57 20.03 1.41 2.91
C HIS A 57 20.76 1.78 4.21
N ALA A 58 20.33 2.84 4.89
CA ALA A 58 20.88 3.21 6.19
C ALA A 58 20.64 2.12 7.24
N VAL A 59 19.43 1.54 7.30
CA VAL A 59 19.11 0.44 8.20
C VAL A 59 19.94 -0.81 7.89
N ASP A 60 20.15 -1.14 6.61
CA ASP A 60 21.02 -2.25 6.20
C ASP A 60 22.47 -2.04 6.68
N SER A 61 23.00 -0.82 6.53
CA SER A 61 24.31 -0.46 7.08
C SER A 61 24.35 -0.62 8.61
N LEU A 62 23.32 -0.15 9.32
CA LEU A 62 23.22 -0.34 10.78
C LEU A 62 23.14 -1.82 11.16
N ARG A 63 22.44 -2.68 10.39
CA ARG A 63 22.44 -4.13 10.60
C ARG A 63 23.85 -4.73 10.42
N GLN A 64 24.64 -4.25 9.47
CA GLN A 64 26.03 -4.68 9.31
C GLN A 64 26.89 -4.25 10.50
N LEU A 65 26.72 -3.02 11.00
CA LEU A 65 27.40 -2.54 12.19
C LEU A 65 27.05 -3.38 13.42
N MET A 66 25.78 -3.69 13.62
CA MET A 66 25.31 -4.58 14.69
C MET A 66 25.99 -5.94 14.62
N LYS A 67 26.10 -6.54 13.43
CA LYS A 67 26.79 -7.82 13.23
C LYS A 67 28.28 -7.72 13.57
N LYS A 68 28.99 -6.70 13.07
CA LYS A 68 30.42 -6.49 13.32
C LYS A 68 30.73 -6.21 14.80
N SER A 69 29.85 -5.47 15.48
CA SER A 69 30.02 -5.10 16.88
C SER A 69 29.35 -6.06 17.87
N SER A 70 28.65 -7.10 17.39
CA SER A 70 27.85 -8.03 18.20
C SER A 70 26.83 -7.31 19.12
N LYS A 71 26.21 -6.24 18.62
CA LYS A 71 25.23 -5.43 19.36
C LYS A 71 23.82 -5.66 18.86
N THR A 72 22.88 -5.68 19.78
CA THR A 72 21.44 -5.60 19.49
C THR A 72 21.05 -4.21 18.99
N PRO A 73 19.88 -4.04 18.33
CA PRO A 73 19.39 -2.71 17.96
C PRO A 73 19.27 -1.78 19.17
N LYS A 74 18.84 -2.32 20.33
CA LYS A 74 18.68 -1.54 21.57
C LYS A 74 20.01 -1.03 22.10
N GLU A 75 21.06 -1.84 22.10
CA GLU A 75 22.40 -1.42 22.51
C GLU A 75 22.97 -0.38 21.54
N LEU A 76 22.78 -0.57 20.23
CA LEU A 76 23.20 0.41 19.23
C LEU A 76 22.47 1.76 19.40
N PHE A 77 21.17 1.73 19.74
CA PHE A 77 20.41 2.93 20.07
C PHE A 77 20.96 3.62 21.31
N ALA A 78 21.23 2.87 22.39
CA ALA A 78 21.80 3.41 23.62
C ALA A 78 23.18 4.07 23.36
N ASP A 79 24.03 3.45 22.53
CA ASP A 79 25.32 4.03 22.16
C ASP A 79 25.17 5.34 21.37
N ALA A 80 24.20 5.42 20.47
CA ALA A 80 23.99 6.58 19.62
C ALA A 80 23.34 7.75 20.37
N THR A 81 22.55 7.47 21.41
CA THR A 81 21.78 8.48 22.16
C THR A 81 22.45 8.90 23.46
N GLY A 82 23.25 8.04 24.08
CA GLY A 82 23.79 8.27 25.42
C GLY A 82 22.67 8.57 26.43
N SER A 83 22.81 9.65 27.20
CA SER A 83 21.82 10.07 28.20
C SER A 83 20.62 10.86 27.65
N LYS A 84 20.56 11.14 26.33
CA LYS A 84 19.53 12.01 25.73
C LYS A 84 18.19 11.30 25.49
N GLY A 85 18.18 9.98 25.42
CA GLY A 85 16.98 9.15 25.22
C GLY A 85 16.35 9.23 23.82
N HIS A 86 16.85 10.10 22.94
CA HIS A 86 16.39 10.29 21.57
C HIS A 86 17.58 10.35 20.62
N LEU A 87 17.44 9.70 19.47
CA LEU A 87 18.42 9.71 18.39
C LEU A 87 18.23 10.96 17.56
N SER A 88 19.24 11.84 17.57
CA SER A 88 19.28 13.05 16.75
C SER A 88 19.82 12.77 15.35
N GLU A 89 19.54 13.68 14.42
CA GLU A 89 20.08 13.61 13.05
C GLU A 89 21.61 13.50 13.06
N ALA A 90 22.27 14.37 13.83
CA ALA A 90 23.73 14.38 13.93
C ALA A 90 24.31 13.04 14.43
N ALA A 91 23.65 12.40 15.41
CA ALA A 91 24.09 11.11 15.94
C ALA A 91 23.87 9.97 14.93
N PHE A 92 22.75 9.99 14.21
CA PHE A 92 22.45 9.03 13.14
C PHE A 92 23.48 9.12 11.99
N LEU A 93 23.75 10.34 11.51
CA LEU A 93 24.78 10.59 10.49
C LEU A 93 26.16 10.12 10.95
N ALA A 94 26.54 10.41 12.20
CA ALA A 94 27.84 10.01 12.76
C ALA A 94 27.99 8.48 12.78
N LYS A 95 26.94 7.74 13.16
CA LYS A 95 26.97 6.27 13.17
C LYS A 95 27.12 5.66 11.78
N LEU A 96 26.52 6.26 10.77
CA LEU A 96 26.65 5.77 9.38
C LEU A 96 28.03 6.10 8.79
N LYS A 97 28.60 7.26 9.13
CA LYS A 97 29.99 7.62 8.75
C LYS A 97 31.02 6.68 9.38
N GLU A 98 30.84 6.27 10.65
CA GLU A 98 31.70 5.27 11.32
C GLU A 98 31.76 3.95 10.53
N ILE A 99 30.65 3.56 9.90
CA ILE A 99 30.58 2.33 9.08
C ILE A 99 31.36 2.51 7.79
N GLU A 100 31.14 3.61 7.08
CA GLU A 100 31.85 3.95 5.83
C GLU A 100 33.37 3.97 6.03
N GLU A 101 33.84 4.58 7.12
CA GLU A 101 35.27 4.60 7.46
C GLU A 101 35.83 3.22 7.80
N SER A 102 35.00 2.34 8.39
CA SER A 102 35.39 0.98 8.77
C SER A 102 35.32 -0.06 7.64
N ASP A 103 34.66 0.28 6.52
CA ASP A 103 34.38 -0.66 5.43
C ASP A 103 34.42 0.04 4.07
N PRO A 104 35.54 -0.05 3.34
CA PRO A 104 35.67 0.53 2.00
C PRO A 104 34.70 -0.03 0.95
N GLN A 105 33.99 -1.13 1.24
CA GLN A 105 32.96 -1.70 0.36
C GLN A 105 31.54 -1.34 0.79
N ALA A 106 31.37 -0.62 1.91
CA ALA A 106 30.05 -0.18 2.33
C ALA A 106 29.44 0.77 1.30
N MET A 107 28.13 0.63 1.11
CA MET A 107 27.36 1.59 0.32
C MET A 107 27.40 2.95 1.01
N THR A 108 27.85 3.97 0.29
CA THR A 108 27.94 5.34 0.81
C THR A 108 26.72 6.13 0.39
N LEU A 109 26.16 6.86 1.35
CA LEU A 109 25.07 7.81 1.13
C LEU A 109 25.62 9.21 1.37
N SER A 110 25.27 10.17 0.51
CA SER A 110 25.63 11.56 0.74
C SER A 110 24.99 12.10 2.01
N GLU A 111 25.53 13.18 2.57
CA GLU A 111 24.94 13.80 3.77
C GLU A 111 23.48 14.21 3.56
N GLU A 112 23.13 14.71 2.37
CA GLU A 112 21.77 15.06 1.99
C GLU A 112 20.84 13.83 1.98
N GLN A 113 21.33 12.69 1.47
CA GLN A 113 20.59 11.43 1.46
C GLN A 113 20.39 10.88 2.88
N LEU A 114 21.39 11.02 3.75
CA LEU A 114 21.30 10.64 5.16
C LEU A 114 20.31 11.53 5.93
N LYS A 115 20.27 12.84 5.64
CA LYS A 115 19.26 13.75 6.19
C LYS A 115 17.85 13.38 5.73
N ALA A 116 17.67 13.03 4.46
CA ALA A 116 16.39 12.55 3.95
C ALA A 116 15.97 11.22 4.61
N ALA A 117 16.89 10.28 4.80
CA ALA A 117 16.65 9.04 5.54
C ALA A 117 16.24 9.31 7.00
N PHE A 118 16.97 10.19 7.70
CA PHE A 118 16.65 10.57 9.06
C PHE A 118 15.29 11.27 9.17
N GLY A 119 14.99 12.21 8.26
CA GLY A 119 13.69 12.86 8.19
C GLY A 119 12.54 11.85 8.05
N ARG A 120 12.76 10.78 7.27
CA ARG A 120 11.79 9.68 7.17
C ARG A 120 11.69 8.85 8.46
N LEU A 121 12.81 8.57 9.11
CA LEU A 121 12.85 7.85 10.38
C LEU A 121 12.12 8.62 11.50
N ALA A 122 12.44 9.92 11.63
CA ALA A 122 11.85 10.85 12.58
C ALA A 122 10.37 11.12 12.32
N ASN A 123 9.93 11.00 11.06
CA ASN A 123 8.53 11.15 10.65
C ASN A 123 7.90 12.46 11.19
N GLY A 124 8.64 13.56 11.09
CA GLY A 124 8.22 14.89 11.53
C GLY A 124 8.41 15.20 13.02
N LYS A 125 9.02 14.31 13.81
CA LYS A 125 9.39 14.59 15.21
C LYS A 125 10.62 15.51 15.29
N GLU A 126 10.48 16.66 15.94
CA GLU A 126 11.57 17.64 16.12
C GLU A 126 12.59 17.20 17.17
N ASP A 127 12.15 16.50 18.22
CA ASP A 127 13.01 16.04 19.32
C ASP A 127 13.89 14.82 18.96
N GLY A 128 13.77 14.32 17.72
CA GLY A 128 14.46 13.13 17.22
C GLY A 128 13.63 11.85 17.35
N VAL A 129 14.33 10.71 17.30
CA VAL A 129 13.73 9.37 17.21
C VAL A 129 13.84 8.66 18.57
N ASP A 130 12.72 8.25 19.15
CA ASP A 130 12.70 7.45 20.38
C ASP A 130 13.09 5.97 20.13
N GLU A 131 13.39 5.25 21.21
CA GLU A 131 13.80 3.83 21.15
C GLU A 131 12.76 2.98 20.41
N THR A 132 11.48 3.17 20.68
CA THR A 132 10.42 2.34 20.09
C THR A 132 10.39 2.49 18.57
N ARG A 133 10.46 3.72 18.07
CA ARG A 133 10.47 4.03 16.64
C ARG A 133 11.73 3.49 15.96
N PHE A 134 12.89 3.60 16.61
CA PHE A 134 14.15 3.06 16.09
C PHE A 134 14.10 1.54 16.00
N LEU A 135 13.66 0.86 17.06
CA LEU A 135 13.56 -0.60 17.09
C LEU A 135 12.59 -1.15 16.04
N ASP A 136 11.54 -0.41 15.66
CA ASP A 136 10.60 -0.85 14.62
C ASP A 136 11.26 -1.05 13.25
N GLU A 137 12.35 -0.32 12.93
CA GLU A 137 13.10 -0.53 11.67
C GLU A 137 13.82 -1.89 11.61
N PHE A 138 14.05 -2.51 12.78
CA PHE A 138 14.76 -3.78 12.86
C PHE A 138 13.84 -5.00 12.91
N ARG A 139 12.52 -4.80 13.05
CA ARG A 139 11.52 -5.88 13.01
C ARG A 139 11.48 -6.51 11.63
N GLU A 140 11.76 -7.81 11.56
CA GLU A 140 11.59 -8.60 10.35
C GLU A 140 10.09 -8.83 10.13
N ARG A 141 9.60 -8.37 8.98
CA ARG A 141 8.18 -8.42 8.61
C ARG A 141 8.04 -9.00 7.21
N TYR A 142 6.91 -9.63 6.96
CA TYR A 142 6.48 -10.09 5.65
C TYR A 142 5.19 -9.39 5.25
N LEU A 143 5.07 -9.11 3.94
CA LEU A 143 3.82 -8.73 3.31
C LEU A 143 3.23 -9.94 2.60
N CYS A 144 1.95 -10.22 2.86
CA CYS A 144 1.23 -11.29 2.17
C CYS A 144 0.90 -10.88 0.73
N SER A 145 1.49 -11.56 -0.25
CA SER A 145 1.29 -11.33 -1.69
C SER A 145 0.20 -12.21 -2.31
N ALA A 146 -0.09 -13.36 -1.71
CA ALA A 146 -1.14 -14.26 -2.16
C ALA A 146 -1.85 -14.88 -0.95
N PRO A 147 -3.17 -15.11 -1.01
CA PRO A 147 -3.88 -15.63 0.14
C PRO A 147 -3.34 -17.00 0.58
N VAL A 148 -3.01 -17.12 1.86
CA VAL A 148 -2.31 -18.30 2.40
C VAL A 148 -2.90 -18.72 3.75
N THR A 149 -2.84 -20.00 4.07
CA THR A 149 -3.37 -20.51 5.35
C THR A 149 -2.33 -20.45 6.44
N MET A 150 -2.72 -19.93 7.60
CA MET A 150 -1.96 -20.00 8.84
C MET A 150 -2.37 -21.25 9.64
N THR A 151 -1.39 -22.02 10.11
CA THR A 151 -1.63 -23.21 10.93
C THR A 151 -0.91 -23.11 12.27
N ASP A 152 -1.33 -23.94 13.23
CA ASP A 152 -0.77 -23.98 14.60
C ASP A 152 0.61 -24.65 14.71
N GLY A 153 1.03 -25.43 13.69
CA GLY A 153 2.33 -26.09 13.69
C GLY A 153 3.09 -25.99 12.36
N LEU A 154 4.40 -26.28 12.43
CA LEU A 154 5.32 -26.33 11.29
C LEU A 154 4.91 -27.38 10.26
N VAL A 155 4.45 -28.55 10.69
CA VAL A 155 3.99 -29.60 9.77
C VAL A 155 2.53 -29.33 9.38
N ILE A 156 2.25 -29.22 8.08
CA ILE A 156 0.87 -28.97 7.59
C ILE A 156 0.00 -30.20 7.83
N LYS A 157 0.54 -31.41 7.61
CA LYS A 157 -0.19 -32.66 7.76
C LYS A 157 -0.56 -32.89 9.23
N GLY A 158 -1.86 -32.84 9.52
CA GLY A 158 -2.39 -32.98 10.88
C GLY A 158 -2.40 -31.68 11.70
N GLY A 159 -1.90 -30.57 11.15
CA GLY A 159 -1.99 -29.25 11.76
C GLY A 159 -3.40 -28.67 11.67
N LYS A 160 -3.76 -27.82 12.64
CA LYS A 160 -5.05 -27.12 12.64
C LYS A 160 -4.93 -25.79 11.93
N THR A 161 -5.93 -25.46 11.12
CA THR A 161 -6.06 -24.13 10.53
C THR A 161 -6.43 -23.12 11.61
N ILE A 162 -5.64 -22.06 11.73
CA ILE A 162 -5.95 -20.91 12.59
C ILE A 162 -6.85 -19.94 11.84
N ARG A 163 -6.41 -19.53 10.64
CA ARG A 163 -7.17 -18.71 9.70
C ARG A 163 -6.49 -18.62 8.33
N LYS A 164 -7.15 -17.94 7.40
CA LYS A 164 -6.56 -17.48 6.15
C LYS A 164 -5.96 -16.08 6.33
N VAL A 165 -4.76 -15.86 5.80
CA VAL A 165 -4.08 -14.57 5.67
C VAL A 165 -4.37 -14.01 4.29
N ASP A 166 -4.93 -12.81 4.24
CA ASP A 166 -5.28 -12.15 2.98
C ASP A 166 -4.13 -11.30 2.43
N VAL A 167 -4.22 -10.96 1.13
CA VAL A 167 -3.24 -10.11 0.46
C VAL A 167 -3.18 -8.74 1.13
N ASN A 168 -1.96 -8.22 1.28
CA ASN A 168 -1.58 -6.98 1.97
C ASN A 168 -1.62 -7.04 3.51
N GLU A 169 -1.85 -8.20 4.13
CA GLU A 169 -1.61 -8.34 5.57
C GLU A 169 -0.10 -8.33 5.88
N VAL A 170 0.27 -7.66 6.97
CA VAL A 170 1.64 -7.61 7.49
C VAL A 170 1.78 -8.64 8.61
N LEU A 171 2.85 -9.43 8.51
CA LEU A 171 3.16 -10.52 9.43
C LEU A 171 4.55 -10.27 10.03
N GLU A 172 4.65 -10.12 11.34
CA GLU A 172 5.93 -10.06 12.05
C GLU A 172 6.53 -11.45 12.16
N GLN A 173 7.79 -11.61 11.79
CA GLN A 173 8.53 -12.85 11.96
C GLN A 173 8.87 -13.07 13.44
N LEU A 174 8.54 -14.26 13.96
CA LEU A 174 8.85 -14.67 15.33
C LEU A 174 10.01 -15.68 15.39
N GLU A 175 10.16 -16.51 14.35
CA GLU A 175 11.23 -17.51 14.25
C GLU A 175 11.79 -17.51 12.83
N GLU A 176 13.04 -17.96 12.66
CA GLU A 176 13.67 -18.05 11.34
C GLU A 176 12.90 -19.00 10.40
N PRO A 177 12.85 -18.68 9.08
CA PRO A 177 12.25 -19.56 8.09
C PRO A 177 12.90 -20.96 8.15
N THR A 178 12.07 -21.98 8.31
CA THR A 178 12.49 -23.36 8.48
C THR A 178 11.85 -24.24 7.41
N GLN A 179 12.62 -25.17 6.84
CA GLN A 179 12.11 -26.14 5.89
C GLN A 179 11.27 -27.20 6.60
N GLU A 180 10.05 -27.40 6.11
CA GLU A 180 9.17 -28.46 6.53
C GLU A 180 9.43 -29.70 5.66
N GLU A 181 9.86 -30.80 6.28
CA GLU A 181 10.39 -31.97 5.58
C GLU A 181 9.36 -32.75 4.76
N SER A 182 8.08 -32.80 5.17
CA SER A 182 7.09 -33.67 4.51
C SER A 182 6.66 -33.16 3.13
N LEU A 183 6.63 -31.85 2.92
CA LEU A 183 6.26 -31.21 1.66
C LEU A 183 7.40 -30.42 1.04
N GLY A 184 8.54 -30.29 1.72
CA GLY A 184 9.69 -29.50 1.28
C GLY A 184 9.43 -27.99 1.25
N LEU A 185 8.45 -27.51 2.02
CA LEU A 185 8.03 -26.10 2.00
C LEU A 185 8.81 -25.28 3.01
N ILE A 186 9.24 -24.07 2.63
CA ILE A 186 9.77 -23.10 3.60
C ILE A 186 8.58 -22.48 4.35
N ARG A 187 8.61 -22.59 5.67
CA ARG A 187 7.58 -22.04 6.55
C ARG A 187 8.22 -21.16 7.60
N VAL A 188 7.48 -20.14 8.01
CA VAL A 188 7.92 -19.17 9.00
C VAL A 188 6.84 -19.02 10.06
N LYS A 189 7.25 -18.96 11.33
CA LYS A 189 6.34 -18.62 12.42
C LYS A 189 6.22 -17.11 12.50
N VAL A 190 4.98 -16.63 12.50
CA VAL A 190 4.69 -15.22 12.42
C VAL A 190 3.57 -14.82 13.37
N LYS A 191 3.52 -13.53 13.73
CA LYS A 191 2.36 -12.87 14.34
C LYS A 191 1.73 -11.92 13.32
N ALA A 192 0.43 -12.05 13.08
CA ALA A 192 -0.27 -11.12 12.21
C ALA A 192 -0.61 -9.81 12.93
N GLU A 193 -0.20 -8.66 12.38
CA GLU A 193 -0.49 -7.34 13.00
C GLU A 193 -1.98 -6.97 12.96
N LYS A 194 -2.76 -7.62 12.08
CA LYS A 194 -4.20 -7.38 11.92
C LYS A 194 -5.04 -7.86 13.11
N ASP A 195 -4.68 -9.00 13.69
CA ASP A 195 -5.49 -9.70 14.68
C ASP A 195 -4.68 -10.38 15.79
N GLU A 196 -3.38 -10.09 15.86
CA GLU A 196 -2.43 -10.60 16.86
C GLU A 196 -2.33 -12.14 16.92
N LYS A 197 -2.85 -12.85 15.91
CA LYS A 197 -2.77 -14.32 15.87
C LYS A 197 -1.39 -14.77 15.41
N GLU A 198 -0.89 -15.78 16.10
CA GLU A 198 0.38 -16.40 15.80
C GLU A 198 0.20 -17.77 15.15
N GLY A 199 1.10 -18.11 14.22
CA GLY A 199 1.12 -19.42 13.59
C GLY A 199 2.16 -19.53 12.49
N PHE A 200 2.20 -20.69 11.84
CA PHE A 200 3.08 -20.98 10.73
C PHE A 200 2.41 -20.66 9.40
N VAL A 201 3.14 -19.97 8.53
CA VAL A 201 2.72 -19.62 7.17
C VAL A 201 3.78 -20.07 6.18
N THR A 202 3.35 -20.56 5.02
CA THR A 202 4.25 -20.93 3.92
C THR A 202 4.77 -19.69 3.22
N VAL A 203 6.09 -19.57 3.04
CA VAL A 203 6.71 -18.42 2.36
C VAL A 203 6.51 -18.51 0.85
N ALA A 204 6.82 -19.67 0.27
CA ALA A 204 6.62 -19.95 -1.16
C ALA A 204 6.15 -21.40 -1.35
N GLY A 205 5.26 -21.61 -2.31
CA GLY A 205 4.75 -22.92 -2.70
C GLY A 205 5.63 -23.62 -3.74
N ASN A 206 5.52 -24.94 -3.82
CA ASN A 206 6.31 -25.78 -4.73
C ASN A 206 6.08 -25.51 -6.23
N GLN A 207 5.02 -24.78 -6.59
CA GLN A 207 4.70 -24.40 -7.97
C GLN A 207 5.11 -22.94 -8.30
N GLY A 208 6.00 -22.35 -7.49
CA GLY A 208 6.55 -21.02 -7.73
C GLY A 208 5.68 -19.86 -7.24
N THR A 209 4.54 -20.12 -6.58
CA THR A 209 3.74 -19.08 -5.93
C THR A 209 4.46 -18.54 -4.70
N VAL A 210 4.80 -17.25 -4.70
CA VAL A 210 5.30 -16.55 -3.52
C VAL A 210 4.11 -16.02 -2.72
N TYR A 211 3.98 -16.48 -1.47
CA TYR A 211 2.90 -16.04 -0.57
C TYR A 211 3.35 -14.89 0.31
N LEU A 212 4.60 -14.93 0.79
CA LEU A 212 5.18 -13.90 1.65
C LEU A 212 6.39 -13.26 0.97
N GLU A 213 6.34 -11.94 0.80
CA GLU A 213 7.48 -11.13 0.38
C GLU A 213 8.04 -10.40 1.61
N PRO A 214 9.36 -10.16 1.71
CA PRO A 214 9.92 -9.29 2.73
C PRO A 214 9.22 -7.93 2.72
N TYR A 215 8.81 -7.46 3.89
CA TYR A 215 8.17 -6.18 4.04
C TYR A 215 9.20 -5.06 3.90
N THR A 216 8.90 -4.09 3.04
CA THR A 216 9.46 -2.74 3.14
C THR A 216 8.33 -1.74 3.06
N ALA A 217 8.51 -0.55 3.64
CA ALA A 217 7.54 0.53 3.49
C ALA A 217 7.28 0.86 2.02
N TYR A 218 8.30 0.72 1.16
CA TYR A 218 8.17 0.89 -0.29
C TYR A 218 7.27 -0.19 -0.93
N VAL A 219 7.54 -1.48 -0.69
CA VAL A 219 6.75 -2.57 -1.26
C VAL A 219 5.30 -2.52 -0.77
N ALA A 220 5.10 -2.28 0.52
CA ALA A 220 3.76 -2.15 1.10
C ALA A 220 2.99 -0.98 0.48
N PHE A 221 3.64 0.17 0.30
CA PHE A 221 3.06 1.32 -0.38
C PHE A 221 2.70 1.00 -1.83
N GLN A 222 3.62 0.40 -2.59
CA GLN A 222 3.41 0.05 -3.99
C GLN A 222 2.21 -0.90 -4.18
N LYS A 223 2.14 -1.99 -3.40
CA LYS A 223 1.04 -2.96 -3.47
C LYS A 223 -0.30 -2.33 -3.08
N SER A 224 -0.28 -1.47 -2.07
CA SER A 224 -1.45 -0.72 -1.63
C SER A 224 -1.94 0.27 -2.70
N LEU A 225 -1.02 0.91 -3.43
CA LEU A 225 -1.36 1.81 -4.54
C LEU A 225 -1.85 1.04 -5.78
N GLU A 226 -1.24 -0.09 -6.11
CA GLU A 226 -1.67 -0.99 -7.19
C GLU A 226 -3.11 -1.47 -6.98
N LYS A 227 -3.47 -1.82 -5.73
CA LYS A 227 -4.84 -2.19 -5.36
C LYS A 227 -5.83 -1.05 -5.62
N ASP A 228 -5.51 0.18 -5.21
CA ASP A 228 -6.38 1.34 -5.40
C ASP A 228 -6.54 1.68 -6.89
N LEU A 229 -5.44 1.64 -7.65
CA LEU A 229 -5.46 1.80 -9.11
C LEU A 229 -6.30 0.73 -9.82
N LYS A 230 -6.26 -0.52 -9.35
CA LYS A 230 -7.12 -1.60 -9.86
C LYS A 230 -8.58 -1.33 -9.55
N SER A 231 -8.90 -0.98 -8.30
CA SER A 231 -10.27 -0.66 -7.88
C SER A 231 -10.84 0.55 -8.63
N LEU A 232 -10.03 1.59 -8.85
CA LEU A 232 -10.42 2.77 -9.62
C LEU A 232 -10.75 2.40 -11.07
N ARG A 233 -9.93 1.54 -11.70
CA ARG A 233 -10.18 1.04 -13.05
C ARG A 233 -11.48 0.23 -13.14
N GLU A 234 -11.71 -0.67 -12.20
CA GLU A 234 -12.94 -1.49 -12.14
C GLU A 234 -14.18 -0.59 -11.97
N THR A 235 -14.13 0.35 -11.02
CA THR A 235 -15.22 1.32 -10.77
C THR A 235 -15.47 2.20 -12.00
N THR A 236 -14.42 2.67 -12.68
CA THR A 236 -14.54 3.45 -13.93
C THR A 236 -15.29 2.66 -15.00
N ALA A 237 -14.95 1.38 -15.19
CA ALA A 237 -15.61 0.52 -16.16
C ALA A 237 -17.08 0.24 -15.79
N GLU A 238 -17.37 0.03 -14.51
CA GLU A 238 -18.74 -0.17 -14.01
C GLU A 238 -19.62 1.06 -14.23
N VAL A 239 -19.12 2.26 -13.88
CA VAL A 239 -19.84 3.52 -14.09
C VAL A 239 -20.07 3.80 -15.58
N GLY A 240 -19.06 3.54 -16.42
CA GLY A 240 -19.20 3.64 -17.88
C GLY A 240 -20.31 2.73 -18.42
N LYS A 241 -20.30 1.45 -18.03
CA LYS A 241 -21.33 0.47 -18.40
C LYS A 241 -22.71 0.87 -17.88
N TYR A 242 -22.80 1.39 -16.65
CA TYR A 242 -24.04 1.89 -16.08
C TYR A 242 -24.63 3.01 -16.94
N LEU A 243 -23.83 4.01 -17.32
CA LEU A 243 -24.29 5.11 -18.19
C LEU A 243 -24.72 4.61 -19.57
N ASP A 244 -23.96 3.71 -20.19
CA ASP A 244 -24.31 3.14 -21.49
C ASP A 244 -25.65 2.42 -21.46
N ASN A 245 -25.87 1.58 -20.44
CA ASN A 245 -27.13 0.88 -20.23
C ASN A 245 -28.29 1.87 -20.05
N LYS A 246 -28.12 2.90 -19.22
CA LYS A 246 -29.19 3.86 -18.94
C LYS A 246 -29.51 4.79 -20.10
N VAL A 247 -28.52 5.15 -20.93
CA VAL A 247 -28.77 5.83 -22.20
C VAL A 247 -29.52 4.91 -23.18
N GLY A 248 -29.18 3.62 -23.20
CA GLY A 248 -29.86 2.60 -23.99
C GLY A 248 -31.33 2.39 -23.58
N ASP A 249 -31.60 2.29 -22.27
CA ASP A 249 -32.95 2.18 -21.70
C ASP A 249 -33.85 3.35 -22.16
N LEU A 250 -33.26 4.54 -22.32
CA LEU A 250 -33.96 5.76 -22.73
C LEU A 250 -33.93 6.01 -24.24
N GLN A 251 -33.45 5.09 -25.06
CA GLN A 251 -33.22 5.34 -26.50
C GLN A 251 -34.46 5.84 -27.26
N ASN A 252 -35.64 5.33 -26.88
CA ASN A 252 -36.92 5.63 -27.50
C ASN A 252 -37.61 6.89 -26.95
N ALA A 253 -37.05 7.52 -25.90
CA ALA A 253 -37.57 8.78 -25.37
C ALA A 253 -37.18 9.92 -26.31
N LYS A 254 -38.16 10.42 -27.09
CA LYS A 254 -37.95 11.49 -28.09
C LYS A 254 -38.19 12.89 -27.56
N SER A 255 -38.99 13.04 -26.50
CA SER A 255 -39.34 14.32 -25.88
C SER A 255 -39.70 14.14 -24.41
N GLY A 256 -39.76 15.26 -23.69
CA GLY A 256 -40.12 15.31 -22.27
C GLY A 256 -38.99 14.89 -21.32
N PRO A 257 -39.30 14.71 -20.02
CA PRO A 257 -38.30 14.56 -18.95
C PRO A 257 -37.29 13.43 -19.19
N LEU A 258 -37.74 12.30 -19.74
CA LEU A 258 -36.86 11.16 -20.03
C LEU A 258 -35.88 11.43 -21.18
N ALA A 259 -36.27 12.19 -22.20
CA ALA A 259 -35.38 12.59 -23.28
C ALA A 259 -34.32 13.61 -22.80
N GLU A 260 -34.72 14.52 -21.91
CA GLU A 260 -33.81 15.44 -21.23
C GLU A 260 -32.81 14.69 -20.35
N THR A 261 -33.26 13.71 -19.55
CA THR A 261 -32.36 12.86 -18.76
C THR A 261 -31.38 12.10 -19.63
N LYS A 262 -31.81 11.51 -20.75
CA LYS A 262 -30.90 10.85 -21.70
C LYS A 262 -29.76 11.77 -22.15
N ASN A 263 -30.08 13.01 -22.51
CA ASN A 263 -29.09 14.01 -22.91
C ASN A 263 -28.16 14.39 -21.75
N SER A 264 -28.69 14.50 -20.53
CA SER A 264 -27.88 14.73 -19.33
C SER A 264 -26.91 13.58 -19.04
N LEU A 265 -27.34 12.32 -19.18
CA LEU A 265 -26.47 11.16 -19.01
C LEU A 265 -25.36 11.10 -20.08
N LEU A 266 -25.69 11.44 -21.33
CA LEU A 266 -24.69 11.54 -22.40
C LEU A 266 -23.58 12.56 -22.06
N LYS A 267 -23.92 13.67 -21.40
CA LYS A 267 -22.96 14.68 -20.94
C LYS A 267 -22.06 14.20 -19.79
N LEU A 268 -22.39 13.10 -19.11
CA LEU A 268 -21.54 12.51 -18.08
C LEU A 268 -20.46 11.58 -18.64
N LYS A 269 -20.66 11.02 -19.85
CA LYS A 269 -19.68 10.10 -20.46
C LYS A 269 -18.26 10.69 -20.61
N PRO A 270 -18.07 11.96 -21.01
CA PRO A 270 -16.75 12.56 -21.06
C PRO A 270 -16.02 12.58 -19.71
N ARG A 271 -16.74 12.70 -18.58
CA ARG A 271 -16.14 12.68 -17.23
C ARG A 271 -15.58 11.30 -16.89
N VAL A 272 -16.28 10.22 -17.25
CA VAL A 272 -15.74 8.84 -17.12
C VAL A 272 -14.48 8.67 -17.96
N ALA A 273 -14.48 9.17 -19.20
CA ALA A 273 -13.31 9.11 -20.08
C ALA A 273 -12.13 9.92 -19.52
N GLN A 274 -12.38 11.07 -18.91
CA GLN A 274 -11.36 11.86 -18.22
C GLN A 274 -10.73 11.08 -17.05
N VAL A 275 -11.55 10.42 -16.21
CA VAL A 275 -11.03 9.58 -15.12
C VAL A 275 -10.20 8.41 -15.65
N GLN A 276 -10.66 7.75 -16.73
CA GLN A 276 -9.93 6.67 -17.37
C GLN A 276 -8.56 7.15 -17.88
N GLN A 277 -8.52 8.30 -18.55
CA GLN A 277 -7.29 8.87 -19.07
C GLN A 277 -6.35 9.30 -17.94
N ALA A 278 -6.86 9.99 -16.92
CA ALA A 278 -6.08 10.38 -15.74
C ALA A 278 -5.46 9.18 -15.03
N THR A 279 -6.19 8.05 -14.94
CA THR A 279 -5.67 6.80 -14.36
C THR A 279 -4.51 6.22 -15.19
N VAL A 280 -4.60 6.30 -16.52
CA VAL A 280 -3.52 5.85 -17.43
C VAL A 280 -2.29 6.74 -17.27
N ASP A 281 -2.48 8.05 -17.23
CA ASP A 281 -1.38 9.00 -17.11
C ASP A 281 -0.70 8.91 -15.74
N LEU A 282 -1.48 8.69 -14.68
CA LEU A 282 -0.94 8.44 -13.34
C LEU A 282 -0.05 7.19 -13.31
N LYS A 283 -0.48 6.09 -13.95
CA LYS A 283 0.33 4.86 -14.04
C LYS A 283 1.63 5.08 -14.81
N LYS A 284 1.60 5.89 -15.88
CA LYS A 284 2.83 6.23 -16.61
C LYS A 284 3.79 7.02 -15.75
N LYS A 285 3.30 8.00 -14.98
CA LYS A 285 4.12 8.79 -14.06
C LYS A 285 4.75 7.93 -12.96
N ILE A 286 4.00 6.98 -12.40
CA ILE A 286 4.52 6.06 -11.37
C ILE A 286 5.62 5.14 -11.93
N ALA A 287 5.58 4.82 -13.23
CA ALA A 287 6.53 3.93 -13.87
C ALA A 287 7.80 4.63 -14.40
N GLN A 288 7.86 5.96 -14.32
CA GLN A 288 9.01 6.79 -14.68
C GLN A 288 9.96 6.93 -13.49
#